data_AF-I2Q3W6-F1
#
_entry.id   AF-I2Q3W6-F1
#
_cell.length_a   1.000
_cell.length_b   1.000
_cell.length_c   1.000
_cell.angle_alpha   90.00
_cell.angle_beta   90.00
_cell.angle_gamma   90.00
#
_symmetry.space_group_name_H-M   'P 1'
#
loop_
_entity.id
_entity.type
_entity.pdbx_description
1 polymer ?
#
loop_
_entity_poly.entity_id
_entity_poly.type
_entity_poly.pdbx_seq_one_letter_code
_entity_poly.pdbx_strand_id
1 'polypeptide(L)'
;MAPHPAQSSLVFVSFSVVALYAPALLLGFAGYLFFSRKKTRIERTLQKHRRIRDGIAARGQARRKKLALRHQRKNIRELAELVRTQLEEKKPDMTPYLHQRTSVFIEKAVTTIDFDRLYALHTFFAGTREKQLSPVMELFFEQVR
;
A
#
# COMPACT_ATOMS: atom_id res chain seq x y z
N MET A 1 -0.33 -11.34 -87.78
CA MET A 1 -1.10 -10.13 -87.41
C MET A 1 -0.23 -9.31 -86.47
N ALA A 2 0.19 -8.11 -86.90
CA ALA A 2 0.95 -7.21 -86.03
C ALA A 2 0.01 -6.68 -84.93
N PRO A 3 0.45 -6.61 -83.66
CA PRO A 3 -0.38 -6.08 -82.58
C PRO A 3 -0.74 -4.63 -82.90
N HIS A 4 -2.02 -4.28 -82.73
CA HIS A 4 -2.52 -2.93 -82.97
C HIS A 4 -1.77 -1.94 -82.04
N PRO A 5 -1.29 -0.78 -82.53
CA PRO A 5 -0.51 0.17 -81.73
C PRO A 5 -1.24 0.69 -80.47
N ALA A 6 -2.57 0.59 -80.44
CA ALA A 6 -3.39 0.90 -79.28
C ALA A 6 -3.28 -0.14 -78.15
N GLN A 7 -3.01 -1.41 -78.47
CA GLN A 7 -2.87 -2.48 -77.46
C GLN A 7 -1.51 -2.44 -76.78
N SER A 8 -0.44 -2.16 -77.52
CA SER A 8 0.90 -2.01 -76.93
C SER A 8 0.96 -0.78 -76.02
N SER A 9 0.43 0.37 -76.44
CA SER A 9 0.38 1.59 -75.62
C SER A 9 -0.40 1.42 -74.32
N LEU A 10 -1.53 0.70 -74.33
CA LEU A 10 -2.33 0.46 -73.12
C LEU A 10 -1.62 -0.47 -72.12
N VAL A 11 -0.88 -1.47 -72.61
CA VAL A 11 -0.02 -2.34 -71.79
C VAL A 11 1.14 -1.54 -71.19
N PHE A 12 1.80 -0.66 -71.96
CA PHE A 12 2.89 0.17 -71.43
C PHE A 12 2.41 1.18 -70.39
N VAL A 13 1.27 1.84 -70.60
CA VAL A 13 0.70 2.79 -69.63
C VAL A 13 0.28 2.08 -68.35
N SER A 14 -0.39 0.93 -68.43
CA SER A 14 -0.76 0.14 -67.25
C SER A 14 0.46 -0.40 -66.50
N PHE A 15 1.49 -0.87 -67.20
CA PHE A 15 2.74 -1.31 -66.57
C PHE A 15 3.48 -0.15 -65.89
N SER A 16 3.46 1.04 -66.48
CA SER A 16 4.09 2.25 -65.92
C SER A 16 3.38 2.75 -64.67
N VAL A 17 2.05 2.74 -64.68
CA VAL A 17 1.22 3.08 -63.51
C VAL A 17 1.48 2.07 -62.39
N VAL A 18 1.47 0.77 -62.69
CA VAL A 18 1.77 -0.27 -61.70
C VAL A 18 3.20 -0.16 -61.18
N ALA A 19 4.19 0.10 -62.04
CA ALA A 19 5.59 0.28 -61.64
C ALA A 19 5.81 1.53 -60.78
N LEU A 20 4.97 2.56 -60.92
CA LEU A 20 5.04 3.78 -60.12
C LEU A 20 4.35 3.62 -58.76
N TYR A 21 3.17 2.99 -58.72
CA TYR A 21 2.36 2.89 -57.49
C TYR A 21 2.68 1.64 -56.65
N ALA A 22 3.14 0.54 -57.25
CA ALA A 22 3.48 -0.67 -56.50
C ALA A 22 4.62 -0.47 -55.49
N PRO A 23 5.72 0.26 -55.80
CA PRO A 23 6.75 0.57 -54.80
C PRO A 23 6.22 1.41 -53.65
N ALA A 24 5.34 2.39 -53.93
CA ALA A 24 4.72 3.23 -52.91
C ALA A 24 3.83 2.42 -51.97
N LEU A 25 3.02 1.49 -52.51
CA LEU A 25 2.19 0.59 -51.71
C LEU A 25 3.03 -0.39 -50.89
N LEU A 26 4.10 -0.94 -51.46
CA LEU A 26 5.02 -1.84 -50.75
C LEU A 26 5.76 -1.12 -49.62
N LEU A 27 6.24 0.10 -49.85
CA LEU A 27 6.87 0.92 -48.81
C LEU A 27 5.87 1.30 -47.71
N GLY A 28 4.64 1.66 -48.07
CA GLY A 28 3.56 1.91 -47.11
C GLY A 28 3.25 0.69 -46.25
N PHE A 29 3.13 -0.50 -46.87
CA PHE A 29 2.86 -1.75 -46.17
C PHE A 29 4.03 -2.18 -45.28
N ALA A 30 5.27 -2.06 -45.77
CA ALA A 30 6.47 -2.34 -44.99
C ALA A 30 6.60 -1.39 -43.78
N GLY A 31 6.32 -0.10 -43.97
CA GLY A 31 6.24 0.89 -42.90
C GLY A 31 5.19 0.51 -41.86
N TYR A 32 3.96 0.20 -42.30
CA TYR A 32 2.88 -0.24 -41.42
C TYR A 32 3.27 -1.47 -40.58
N LEU A 33 3.84 -2.51 -41.20
CA LEU A 33 4.31 -3.70 -40.51
C LEU A 33 5.42 -3.38 -39.50
N PHE A 34 6.36 -2.53 -39.87
CA PHE A 34 7.46 -2.13 -38.99
C PHE A 34 6.94 -1.36 -37.76
N PHE A 35 6.08 -0.37 -37.96
CA PHE A 35 5.49 0.40 -36.85
C PHE A 35 4.57 -0.46 -35.97
N SER A 36 3.80 -1.36 -36.56
CA SER A 36 2.94 -2.31 -35.83
C SER A 36 3.78 -3.25 -34.95
N ARG A 37 4.85 -3.85 -35.49
CA ARG A 37 5.79 -4.69 -34.72
C ARG A 37 6.50 -3.88 -33.61
N LYS A 38 6.87 -2.63 -33.87
CA LYS A 38 7.48 -1.76 -32.85
C LYS A 38 6.51 -1.47 -31.70
N LYS A 39 5.25 -1.14 -32.00
CA LYS A 39 4.20 -0.92 -30.99
C LYS A 39 4.02 -2.15 -30.09
N THR A 40 3.87 -3.33 -30.70
CA THR A 40 3.71 -4.59 -29.93
C THR A 40 4.92 -4.90 -29.04
N ARG A 41 6.15 -4.60 -29.48
CA ARG A 41 7.36 -4.80 -28.66
C ARG A 41 7.41 -3.85 -27.46
N ILE A 42 7.05 -2.58 -27.65
CA ILE A 42 7.00 -1.58 -26.58
C ILE A 42 5.90 -1.93 -25.58
N GLU A 43 4.71 -2.30 -26.06
CA GLU A 43 3.59 -2.72 -25.22
C GLU A 43 3.94 -3.94 -24.36
N ARG A 44 4.58 -4.97 -24.94
CA ARG A 44 5.06 -6.14 -24.20
C ARG A 44 6.06 -5.76 -23.10
N THR A 45 6.99 -4.86 -23.42
CA THR A 45 7.99 -4.38 -22.44
C THR A 45 7.34 -3.61 -21.29
N LEU A 46 6.37 -2.74 -21.60
CA LEU A 46 5.59 -1.99 -20.63
C LEU A 46 4.73 -2.91 -19.76
N GLN A 47 4.06 -3.90 -20.35
CA GLN A 47 3.30 -4.90 -19.60
C GLN A 47 4.20 -5.69 -18.64
N LYS A 48 5.39 -6.11 -19.08
CA LYS A 48 6.37 -6.79 -18.22
C LYS A 48 6.80 -5.89 -17.05
N HIS A 49 7.11 -4.62 -17.32
CA HIS A 49 7.51 -3.66 -16.28
C HIS A 49 6.37 -3.40 -15.28
N ARG A 50 5.13 -3.22 -15.75
CA ARG A 50 3.96 -3.06 -14.88
C ARG A 50 3.79 -4.28 -13.97
N ARG A 51 3.79 -5.50 -14.53
CA ARG A 51 3.68 -6.75 -13.74
C ARG A 51 4.76 -6.86 -12.66
N ILE A 52 6.02 -6.55 -13.00
CA ILE A 52 7.12 -6.59 -12.04
C ILE A 52 6.93 -5.52 -10.96
N ARG A 53 6.59 -4.28 -11.35
CA ARG A 53 6.36 -3.18 -10.42
C ARG A 53 5.24 -3.48 -9.45
N ASP A 54 4.12 -4.01 -9.95
CA ASP A 54 2.96 -4.36 -9.13
C ASP A 54 3.29 -5.51 -8.18
N GLY A 55 4.08 -6.50 -8.63
CA GLY A 55 4.60 -7.56 -7.77
C GLY A 55 5.53 -7.05 -6.67
N ILE A 56 6.43 -6.11 -6.99
CA ILE A 56 7.31 -5.46 -6.00
C ILE A 56 6.50 -4.61 -5.02
N ALA A 57 5.52 -3.85 -5.52
CA ALA A 57 4.65 -3.01 -4.71
C ALA A 57 3.83 -3.86 -3.72
N ALA A 58 3.25 -4.96 -4.15
CA ALA A 58 2.50 -5.87 -3.29
C ALA A 58 3.38 -6.48 -2.19
N ARG A 59 4.58 -6.99 -2.55
CA ARG A 59 5.55 -7.52 -1.57
C ARG A 59 6.03 -6.44 -0.60
N GLY A 60 6.31 -5.24 -1.11
CA GLY A 60 6.71 -4.08 -0.33
C GLY A 60 5.64 -3.65 0.66
N GLN A 61 4.37 -3.60 0.23
CA GLN A 61 3.23 -3.24 1.07
C GLN A 61 3.02 -4.26 2.19
N ALA A 62 3.07 -5.56 1.90
CA ALA A 62 2.96 -6.60 2.91
C ALA A 62 4.08 -6.50 3.97
N ARG A 63 5.33 -6.26 3.52
CA ARG A 63 6.47 -6.08 4.42
C ARG A 63 6.33 -4.81 5.27
N ARG A 64 5.92 -3.69 4.69
CA ARG A 64 5.65 -2.42 5.41
C ARG A 64 4.54 -2.59 6.44
N LYS A 65 3.44 -3.26 6.09
CA LYS A 65 2.35 -3.56 7.02
C LYS A 65 2.83 -4.43 8.19
N LYS A 66 3.60 -5.48 7.91
CA LYS A 66 4.21 -6.33 8.97
C LYS A 66 5.14 -5.53 9.88
N LEU A 67 5.97 -4.67 9.31
CA LEU A 67 6.90 -3.82 10.06
C LEU A 67 6.14 -2.82 10.96
N ALA A 68 5.12 -2.14 10.40
CA ALA A 68 4.27 -1.23 11.14
C ALA A 68 3.58 -1.91 12.33
N LEU A 69 2.98 -3.10 12.13
CA LEU A 69 2.38 -3.88 13.21
C LEU A 69 3.41 -4.29 14.28
N ARG A 70 4.65 -4.63 13.88
CA ARG A 70 5.72 -4.95 14.83
C ARG A 70 6.09 -3.74 15.68
N HIS A 71 6.21 -2.56 15.08
CA HIS A 71 6.47 -1.32 15.81
C HIS A 71 5.31 -0.96 16.74
N GLN A 72 4.07 -1.03 16.28
CA GLN A 72 2.89 -0.80 17.13
C GLN A 72 2.87 -1.74 18.34
N ARG A 73 3.11 -3.04 18.15
CA ARG A 73 3.21 -4.01 19.25
C ARG A 73 4.35 -3.69 20.20
N LYS A 74 5.49 -3.22 19.70
CA LYS A 74 6.63 -2.82 20.54
C LYS A 74 6.26 -1.60 21.38
N ASN A 75 5.71 -0.56 20.75
CA ASN A 75 5.28 0.67 21.43
C ASN A 75 4.22 0.39 22.50
N ILE A 76 3.25 -0.49 22.24
CA ILE A 76 2.25 -0.90 23.22
C ILE A 76 2.88 -1.62 24.41
N ARG A 77 3.87 -2.48 24.17
CA ARG A 77 4.59 -3.16 25.26
C ARG A 77 5.40 -2.18 26.10
N GLU A 78 6.14 -1.27 25.46
CA GLU A 78 6.91 -0.23 26.15
C GLU A 78 5.99 0.68 26.98
N LEU A 79 4.85 1.10 26.42
CA LEU A 79 3.87 1.90 27.14
C LEU A 79 3.24 1.12 28.31
N ALA A 80 2.91 -0.15 28.11
CA ALA A 80 2.38 -0.99 29.18
C ALA A 80 3.39 -1.21 30.31
N GLU A 81 4.68 -1.30 29.99
CA GLU A 81 5.76 -1.37 30.99
C GLU A 81 5.83 -0.08 31.81
N LEU A 82 5.82 1.09 31.14
CA LEU A 82 5.77 2.38 31.84
C LEU A 82 4.55 2.52 32.76
N VAL A 83 3.37 2.13 32.27
CA VAL A 83 2.12 2.20 33.05
C VAL A 83 2.16 1.21 34.23
N ARG A 84 2.78 0.03 34.07
CA ARG A 84 2.98 -0.91 35.18
C ARG A 84 3.92 -0.34 36.24
N THR A 85 5.00 0.31 35.83
CA THR A 85 5.91 0.99 36.76
C THR A 85 5.17 2.09 37.52
N GLN A 86 4.38 2.92 36.83
CA GLN A 86 3.55 3.96 37.45
C GLN A 86 2.50 3.37 38.41
N LEU A 87 1.93 2.21 38.08
CA LEU A 87 0.98 1.51 38.95
C LEU A 87 1.64 1.01 40.24
N GLU A 88 2.84 0.43 40.15
CA GLU A 88 3.58 -0.03 41.33
C GLU A 88 4.08 1.14 42.19
N GLU A 89 4.49 2.26 41.59
CA GLU A 89 4.83 3.49 42.31
C GLU A 89 3.65 4.05 43.10
N LYS A 90 2.44 4.01 42.53
CA LYS A 90 1.21 4.57 43.12
C LYS A 90 0.39 3.57 43.94
N LYS A 91 0.86 2.33 44.04
CA LYS A 91 0.27 1.26 44.84
C LYS A 91 -0.02 1.62 46.30
N PRO A 92 0.84 2.33 47.06
CA PRO A 92 0.54 2.67 48.46
C PRO A 92 -0.68 3.58 48.61
N ASP A 93 -1.04 4.35 47.58
CA ASP A 93 -2.17 5.29 47.59
C ASP A 93 -3.46 4.68 47.00
N MET A 94 -3.44 3.41 46.61
CA MET A 94 -4.56 2.71 45.99
C MET A 94 -5.17 1.65 46.91
N THR A 95 -6.48 1.42 46.75
CA THR A 95 -7.12 0.23 47.30
C THR A 95 -6.67 -1.03 46.53
N PRO A 96 -6.57 -2.21 47.20
CA PRO A 96 -6.19 -3.45 46.53
C PRO A 96 -7.08 -3.82 45.33
N TYR A 97 -8.37 -3.48 45.42
CA TYR A 97 -9.34 -3.68 44.35
C TYR A 97 -9.01 -2.84 43.10
N LEU A 98 -8.70 -1.55 43.27
CA LEU A 98 -8.35 -0.67 42.17
C LEU A 98 -7.04 -1.07 41.50
N HIS A 99 -6.06 -1.48 42.29
CA HIS A 99 -4.81 -2.02 41.76
C HIS A 99 -5.04 -3.25 40.88
N GLN A 100 -5.84 -4.21 41.37
CA GLN A 100 -6.16 -5.43 40.61
C GLN A 100 -6.95 -5.11 39.33
N ARG A 101 -7.95 -4.22 39.41
CA ARG A 101 -8.74 -3.78 38.26
C ARG A 101 -7.88 -3.12 37.18
N THR A 102 -6.92 -2.30 37.60
CA THR A 102 -6.00 -1.60 36.68
C THR A 102 -5.01 -2.55 36.03
N SER A 103 -4.47 -3.51 36.79
CA SER A 103 -3.60 -4.56 36.25
C SER A 103 -4.32 -5.37 35.16
N VAL A 104 -5.57 -5.79 35.42
CA VAL A 104 -6.41 -6.50 34.44
C VAL A 104 -6.72 -5.62 33.22
N PHE A 105 -6.93 -4.31 33.42
CA PHE A 105 -7.15 -3.37 32.32
C PHE A 105 -5.92 -3.25 31.41
N ILE A 106 -4.72 -3.15 31.98
CA ILE A 106 -3.46 -3.14 31.23
C ILE A 106 -3.31 -4.43 30.43
N GLU A 107 -3.55 -5.58 31.05
CA GLU A 107 -3.46 -6.88 30.38
C GLU A 107 -4.47 -7.00 29.21
N LYS A 108 -5.71 -6.56 29.43
CA LYS A 108 -6.72 -6.50 28.37
C LYS A 108 -6.31 -5.57 27.24
N ALA A 109 -5.83 -4.36 27.53
CA ALA A 109 -5.43 -3.42 26.50
C ALA A 109 -4.21 -3.90 25.68
N VAL A 110 -3.26 -4.60 26.31
CA VAL A 110 -2.12 -5.22 25.61
C VAL A 110 -2.57 -6.38 24.73
N THR A 111 -3.50 -7.21 25.21
CA THR A 111 -4.02 -8.36 24.44
C THR A 111 -4.90 -7.93 23.27
N THR A 112 -5.72 -6.87 23.42
CA THR A 112 -6.55 -6.31 22.35
C THR A 112 -5.81 -5.30 21.45
N ILE A 113 -4.54 -5.00 21.73
CA ILE A 113 -3.72 -4.03 20.97
C ILE A 113 -4.40 -2.64 20.95
N ASP A 114 -4.88 -2.17 22.09
CA ASP A 114 -5.56 -0.88 22.23
C ASP A 114 -4.62 0.17 22.84
N PHE A 115 -3.91 0.89 21.97
CA PHE A 115 -2.94 1.91 22.38
C PHE A 115 -3.62 3.11 23.04
N ASP A 116 -4.77 3.53 22.55
CA ASP A 116 -5.46 4.74 23.00
C ASP A 116 -5.91 4.59 24.45
N ARG A 117 -6.43 3.40 24.82
CA ARG A 117 -6.80 3.08 26.22
C ARG A 117 -5.59 3.06 27.16
N LEU A 118 -4.46 2.50 26.72
CA LEU A 118 -3.22 2.48 27.50
C LEU A 118 -2.64 3.90 27.66
N TYR A 119 -2.70 4.70 26.61
CA TYR A 119 -2.21 6.07 26.63
C TYR A 119 -3.07 6.96 27.52
N ALA A 120 -4.41 6.80 27.47
CA ALA A 120 -5.32 7.49 28.37
C ALA A 120 -4.98 7.19 29.85
N LEU A 121 -4.71 5.93 30.18
CA LEU A 121 -4.30 5.53 31.54
C LEU A 121 -2.92 6.12 31.93
N HIS A 122 -1.95 6.16 31.01
CA HIS A 122 -0.67 6.84 31.25
C HIS A 122 -0.87 8.34 31.53
N THR A 123 -1.66 9.04 30.71
CA THR A 123 -1.95 10.47 30.91
C THR A 123 -2.69 10.72 32.23
N PHE A 124 -3.56 9.80 32.62
CA PHE A 124 -4.25 9.84 33.90
C PHE A 124 -3.26 9.75 35.07
N PHE A 125 -2.29 8.83 35.01
CA PHE A 125 -1.26 8.76 36.04
C PHE A 125 -0.33 9.97 36.04
N ALA A 126 0.01 10.53 34.89
CA ALA A 126 0.83 11.73 34.80
C ALA A 126 0.12 12.99 35.35
N GLY A 127 -1.20 13.10 35.20
CA GLY A 127 -1.97 14.28 35.60
C GLY A 127 -2.50 14.27 37.05
N THR A 128 -2.55 13.11 37.71
CA THR A 128 -3.24 12.97 39.00
C THR A 128 -2.28 12.98 40.19
N ARG A 129 -2.53 13.88 41.16
CA ARG A 129 -1.79 13.97 42.44
C ARG A 129 -2.17 12.80 43.37
N GLU A 130 -1.17 12.24 44.04
CA GLU A 130 -1.21 11.01 44.88
C GLU A 130 -2.44 10.91 45.80
N LYS A 131 -2.80 11.99 46.51
CA LYS A 131 -3.87 11.97 47.53
C LYS A 131 -5.30 11.83 47.00
N GLN A 132 -5.54 11.94 45.70
CA GLN A 132 -6.89 11.88 45.09
C GLN A 132 -7.05 10.74 44.09
N LEU A 133 -6.07 9.84 44.01
CA LEU A 133 -5.99 8.86 42.95
C LEU A 133 -7.18 7.89 42.93
N SER A 134 -7.56 7.36 44.09
CA SER A 134 -8.60 6.32 44.22
C SER A 134 -9.98 6.75 43.67
N PRO A 135 -10.61 7.85 44.11
CA PRO A 135 -11.94 8.24 43.62
C PRO A 135 -11.94 8.70 42.15
N VAL A 136 -10.86 9.35 41.69
CA VAL A 136 -10.75 9.83 40.29
C VAL A 136 -10.57 8.64 39.33
N MET A 137 -9.92 7.57 39.79
CA MET A 137 -9.70 6.37 39.00
C MET A 137 -10.97 5.53 38.83
N GLU A 138 -11.85 5.51 39.83
CA GLU A 138 -13.18 4.91 39.70
C GLU A 138 -14.00 5.61 38.60
N LEU A 139 -13.99 6.96 38.58
CA LEU A 139 -14.63 7.76 37.54
C LEU A 139 -14.06 7.49 36.15
N PHE A 140 -12.73 7.35 36.02
CA PHE A 140 -12.09 6.97 34.75
C PHE A 140 -12.63 5.63 34.24
N PHE A 141 -12.72 4.61 35.10
CA PHE A 141 -13.22 3.30 34.69
C PHE A 141 -14.73 3.26 34.44
N GLU A 142 -15.51 4.19 34.99
CA GLU A 142 -16.93 4.37 34.62
C GLU A 142 -17.07 4.98 33.23
N GLN A 143 -16.23 5.96 32.87
CA GLN A 143 -16.26 6.61 31.55
C GLN A 143 -15.73 5.74 30.41
N VAL A 144 -14.81 4.82 30.70
CA VAL A 144 -14.16 3.94 29.70
C VAL A 144 -14.91 2.61 29.50
N ARG A 145 -15.99 2.36 30.26
CA ARG A 145 -16.82 1.16 30.17
C ARG A 145 -17.61 1.12 28.87
#